data_AF-A0AAW0K483-F1
#
_entry.id   AF-A0AAW0K483-F1
#
_cell.length_a   1.000
_cell.length_b   1.000
_cell.length_c   1.000
_cell.angle_alpha   90.00
_cell.angle_beta   90.00
_cell.angle_gamma   90.00
#
_symmetry.space_group_name_H-M   'P 1'
#
loop_
_entity.id
_entity.type
_entity.pdbx_description
1 polymer ?
#
loop_
_entity_poly.entity_id
_entity_poly.type
_entity_poly.pdbx_seq_one_letter_code
_entity_poly.pdbx_strand_id
1 'polypeptide(L)'
;MQVDSVQRWMEDLKLMTECECMCVLQAKPISLEEDTQGDLILAGTPGPGDPLQLLLKRGWVISTELRRIGQKLAQDRWARVHSMSVRLTCHARSMVSEYSTISRTSSQEMGQAEKLLMEKCSELSAVTERCLQVENEHVLKSMKACVSETLSTLGQHFGQLLELALTREVQVSMAQETEDTVGVIREGAFSNSARLRKCKMAFPETHPLRTTRVRASICVEAV
;
A
#
# COMPACT_ATOMS: atom_id res chain seq x y z
N MET A 1 -34.78 62.32 5.85
CA MET A 1 -35.17 61.26 4.90
C MET A 1 -34.59 59.95 5.42
N GLN A 2 -35.44 58.96 5.71
CA GLN A 2 -35.02 57.64 6.15
C GLN A 2 -34.50 56.89 4.93
N VAL A 3 -33.23 56.48 4.94
CA VAL A 3 -32.64 55.74 3.82
C VAL A 3 -33.32 54.38 3.77
N ASP A 4 -33.93 54.07 2.63
CA ASP A 4 -34.56 52.78 2.37
C ASP A 4 -33.52 51.66 2.56
N SER A 5 -33.89 50.58 3.23
CA SER A 5 -33.00 49.44 3.50
C SER A 5 -32.46 48.85 2.20
N VAL A 6 -33.23 48.92 1.11
CA VAL A 6 -32.80 48.52 -0.23
C VAL A 6 -31.72 49.46 -0.78
N GLN A 7 -31.86 50.77 -0.56
CA GLN A 7 -30.89 51.76 -1.02
C GLN A 7 -29.55 51.59 -0.30
N ARG A 8 -29.58 51.34 1.01
CA ARG A 8 -28.38 51.05 1.81
C ARG A 8 -27.66 49.81 1.30
N TRP A 9 -28.41 48.74 1.00
CA TRP A 9 -27.86 47.51 0.43
C TRP A 9 -27.23 47.73 -0.95
N MET A 10 -27.86 48.52 -1.82
CA MET A 10 -27.29 48.87 -3.13
C MET A 10 -26.01 49.71 -3.04
N GLU A 11 -25.88 50.56 -2.01
CA GLU A 11 -24.66 51.33 -1.76
C GLU A 11 -23.51 50.41 -1.30
N ASP A 12 -23.80 49.46 -0.42
CA ASP A 12 -22.79 48.52 0.09
C ASP A 12 -22.38 47.50 -1.00
N LEU A 13 -23.31 47.05 -1.84
CA LEU A 13 -23.04 46.13 -2.95
C LEU A 13 -22.09 46.72 -4.01
N LYS A 14 -22.07 48.05 -4.20
CA LYS A 14 -21.13 48.72 -5.14
C LYS A 14 -19.67 48.54 -4.74
N LEU A 15 -19.41 48.28 -3.46
CA LEU A 15 -18.07 48.10 -2.92
C LEU A 15 -17.73 46.62 -2.70
N MET A 16 -18.70 45.72 -2.86
CA MET A 16 -18.49 44.29 -2.77
C MET A 16 -17.97 43.75 -4.10
N THR A 17 -16.84 43.03 -4.05
CA THR A 17 -16.24 42.39 -5.21
C THR A 17 -15.94 40.92 -4.90
N GLU A 18 -16.30 40.03 -5.82
CA GLU A 18 -15.83 38.65 -5.81
C GLU A 18 -14.42 38.62 -6.41
N CYS A 19 -13.41 38.73 -5.54
CA CYS A 19 -12.02 38.71 -5.97
C CYS A 19 -11.48 37.28 -6.04
N GLU A 20 -10.71 37.00 -7.09
CA GLU A 20 -9.82 35.84 -7.13
C GLU A 20 -8.63 36.05 -6.15
N CYS A 21 -7.72 35.08 -6.07
CA CYS A 21 -6.59 35.14 -5.14
C CYS A 21 -5.70 36.38 -5.39
N MET A 22 -5.80 37.38 -4.51
CA MET A 22 -5.05 38.65 -4.63
C MET A 22 -3.59 38.52 -4.14
N CYS A 23 -3.26 37.44 -3.44
CA CYS A 23 -1.94 37.22 -2.86
C CYS A 23 -1.39 35.88 -3.34
N VAL A 24 -0.63 35.92 -4.44
CA VAL A 24 0.13 34.75 -4.89
C VAL A 24 1.48 34.75 -4.18
N LEU A 25 1.60 33.92 -3.15
CA LEU A 25 2.85 33.71 -2.44
C LEU A 25 3.71 32.71 -3.22
N GLN A 26 4.94 33.10 -3.51
CA GLN A 26 5.95 32.23 -4.09
C GLN A 26 6.89 31.73 -2.99
N ALA A 27 7.08 30.42 -2.92
CA ALA A 27 8.06 29.82 -2.02
C ALA A 27 9.47 29.93 -2.62
N LYS A 28 10.46 30.24 -1.78
CA LYS A 28 11.87 29.96 -2.09
C LYS A 28 12.24 28.61 -1.49
N PRO A 29 12.64 27.62 -2.31
CA PRO A 29 13.09 26.34 -1.78
C PRO A 29 14.37 26.53 -0.98
N ILE A 30 14.48 25.83 0.16
CA ILE A 30 15.69 25.77 1.00
C ILE A 30 16.47 24.50 0.64
N SER A 31 16.56 24.13 -0.65
CA SER A 31 17.45 23.05 -1.08
C SER A 31 18.73 23.64 -1.64
N LEU A 32 19.86 23.21 -1.09
CA LEU A 32 21.11 23.19 -1.83
C LEU A 32 20.94 22.15 -2.95
N GLU A 33 21.48 22.48 -4.13
CA GLU A 33 21.59 21.65 -5.35
C GLU A 33 20.40 21.70 -6.33
N GLU A 34 20.79 21.78 -7.61
CA GLU A 34 20.19 22.48 -8.74
C GLU A 34 19.02 21.77 -9.46
N ASP A 35 18.11 22.62 -9.95
CA ASP A 35 17.24 22.52 -11.13
C ASP A 35 17.07 21.16 -11.83
N THR A 36 15.81 20.67 -11.86
CA THR A 36 15.07 20.44 -13.13
C THR A 36 13.57 20.20 -12.87
N GLN A 37 12.78 21.24 -13.15
CA GLN A 37 11.51 21.21 -13.89
C GLN A 37 10.31 20.38 -13.37
N GLY A 38 9.47 21.06 -12.58
CA GLY A 38 8.01 21.23 -12.78
C GLY A 38 7.08 20.00 -12.85
N ASP A 39 6.29 19.77 -11.80
CA ASP A 39 4.82 19.94 -11.88
C ASP A 39 4.14 19.74 -10.50
N LEU A 40 3.03 20.48 -10.32
CA LEU A 40 1.99 20.44 -9.29
C LEU A 40 2.29 20.01 -7.84
N ILE A 41 1.92 20.91 -6.93
CA ILE A 41 1.89 20.79 -5.48
C ILE A 41 1.06 19.56 -5.04
N LEU A 42 1.77 18.50 -4.65
CA LEU A 42 1.35 17.52 -3.65
C LEU A 42 2.41 17.51 -2.56
N ALA A 43 1.97 17.50 -1.30
CA ALA A 43 2.80 17.51 -0.11
C ALA A 43 4.05 16.61 -0.23
N GLY A 44 5.22 17.21 -0.05
CA GLY A 44 6.51 16.55 0.19
C GLY A 44 6.95 15.59 -0.91
N THR A 45 7.62 16.09 -1.94
CA THR A 45 8.47 15.27 -2.79
C THR A 45 9.60 14.73 -1.92
N PRO A 46 9.69 13.41 -1.65
CA PRO A 46 10.88 12.85 -1.03
C PRO A 46 12.01 13.01 -2.03
N GLY A 47 13.19 13.41 -1.55
CA GLY A 47 14.42 13.19 -2.31
C GLY A 47 14.55 11.72 -2.73
N PRO A 48 15.51 11.39 -3.60
CA PRO A 48 15.69 10.03 -4.08
C PRO A 48 15.80 9.05 -2.89
N GLY A 49 14.80 8.18 -2.75
CA GLY A 49 14.88 6.97 -1.95
C GLY A 49 14.66 7.09 -0.43
N ASP A 50 13.53 7.63 0.02
CA ASP A 50 13.00 7.25 1.34
C ASP A 50 12.50 5.78 1.26
N PRO A 51 13.26 4.80 1.78
CA PRO A 51 12.95 3.38 1.61
C PRO A 51 11.64 3.03 2.34
N LEU A 52 11.33 3.75 3.42
CA LEU A 52 10.11 3.55 4.20
C LEU A 52 8.87 3.97 3.38
N GLN A 53 8.90 5.15 2.76
CA GLN A 53 7.81 5.58 1.88
C GLN A 53 7.62 4.67 0.68
N LEU A 54 8.73 4.21 0.09
CA LEU A 54 8.68 3.25 -1.01
C LEU A 54 7.92 1.98 -0.58
N LEU A 55 8.35 1.35 0.51
CA LEU A 55 7.76 0.13 1.04
C LEU A 55 6.28 0.31 1.37
N LEU A 56 5.89 1.44 1.96
CA LEU A 56 4.49 1.74 2.26
C LEU A 56 3.64 1.89 0.99
N LYS A 57 4.12 2.64 -0.01
CA LYS A 57 3.41 2.84 -1.28
C LYS A 57 3.28 1.54 -2.05
N ARG A 58 4.39 0.83 -2.28
CA ARG A 58 4.42 -0.46 -2.99
C ARG A 58 3.62 -1.52 -2.23
N GLY A 59 3.74 -1.55 -0.91
CA GLY A 59 3.08 -2.53 -0.08
C GLY A 59 1.55 -2.38 -0.08
N TRP A 60 1.05 -1.14 -0.13
CA TRP A 60 -0.37 -0.87 -0.34
C TRP A 60 -0.87 -1.37 -1.70
N VAL A 61 -0.15 -1.07 -2.79
CA VAL A 61 -0.53 -1.53 -4.14
C VAL A 61 -0.66 -3.06 -4.17
N ILE A 62 0.36 -3.79 -3.72
CA ILE A 62 0.36 -5.26 -3.71
C ILE A 62 -0.78 -5.81 -2.85
N SER A 63 -1.02 -5.23 -1.67
CA SER A 63 -2.11 -5.62 -0.77
C SER A 63 -3.49 -5.41 -1.40
N THR A 64 -3.69 -4.32 -2.13
CA THR A 64 -4.95 -4.06 -2.85
C THR A 64 -5.16 -5.02 -4.02
N GLU A 65 -4.09 -5.38 -4.73
CA GLU A 65 -4.13 -6.32 -5.83
C GLU A 65 -4.45 -7.74 -5.35
N LEU A 66 -3.80 -8.21 -4.27
CA LEU A 66 -4.12 -9.46 -3.57
C LEU A 66 -5.62 -9.57 -3.24
N ARG A 67 -6.17 -8.53 -2.61
CA ARG A 67 -7.61 -8.47 -2.28
C ARG A 67 -8.48 -8.56 -3.53
N ARG A 68 -8.15 -7.80 -4.58
CA ARG A 68 -8.93 -7.79 -5.81
C ARG A 68 -8.88 -9.15 -6.53
N ILE A 69 -7.75 -9.85 -6.50
CA ILE A 69 -7.64 -11.21 -7.03
C ILE A 69 -8.59 -12.14 -6.28
N GLY A 70 -8.60 -12.12 -4.95
CA GLY A 70 -9.53 -12.90 -4.13
C GLY A 70 -11.00 -12.60 -4.45
N GLN A 71 -11.35 -11.32 -4.64
CA GLN A 71 -12.70 -10.92 -5.06
C GLN A 71 -13.08 -11.46 -6.46
N LYS A 72 -12.13 -11.48 -7.41
CA LYS A 72 -12.39 -12.02 -8.75
C LYS A 72 -12.44 -13.55 -8.76
N LEU A 73 -11.68 -14.20 -7.88
CA LEU A 73 -11.73 -15.63 -7.66
C LEU A 73 -13.08 -16.04 -7.07
N ALA A 74 -13.59 -15.32 -6.07
CA ALA A 74 -14.91 -15.56 -5.52
C ALA A 74 -16.03 -15.49 -6.58
N GLN A 75 -15.85 -14.62 -7.59
CA GLN A 75 -16.77 -14.42 -8.73
C GLN A 75 -16.50 -15.36 -9.93
N ASP A 76 -15.59 -16.33 -9.79
CA ASP A 76 -15.21 -17.28 -10.86
C ASP A 76 -14.73 -16.59 -12.16
N ARG A 77 -14.20 -15.37 -12.06
CA ARG A 77 -13.71 -14.60 -13.21
C ARG A 77 -12.26 -14.97 -13.56
N TRP A 78 -12.05 -16.21 -13.97
CA TRP A 78 -10.72 -16.82 -14.20
C TRP A 78 -9.77 -16.00 -15.07
N ALA A 79 -10.25 -15.46 -16.21
CA ALA A 79 -9.42 -14.59 -17.07
C ALA A 79 -8.92 -13.33 -16.34
N ARG A 80 -9.74 -12.75 -15.46
CA ARG A 80 -9.34 -11.61 -14.64
C ARG A 80 -8.40 -12.03 -13.50
N VAL A 81 -8.67 -13.16 -12.85
CA VAL A 81 -7.79 -13.74 -11.82
C VAL A 81 -6.37 -13.93 -12.37
N HIS A 82 -6.25 -14.54 -13.54
CA HIS A 82 -4.95 -14.77 -14.19
C HIS A 82 -4.26 -13.46 -14.61
N SER A 83 -4.97 -12.55 -15.30
CA SER A 83 -4.38 -11.25 -15.69
C SER A 83 -3.87 -10.46 -14.46
N MET A 84 -4.59 -10.53 -13.35
CA MET A 84 -4.19 -9.86 -12.11
C MET A 84 -3.07 -10.58 -11.37
N SER A 85 -2.97 -11.92 -11.41
CA SER A 85 -1.86 -12.66 -10.81
C SER A 85 -0.52 -12.38 -11.49
N VAL A 86 -0.51 -12.27 -12.83
CA VAL A 86 0.67 -11.85 -13.60
C VAL A 86 1.08 -10.43 -13.22
N ARG A 87 0.11 -9.49 -13.14
CA ARG A 87 0.37 -8.10 -12.72
C ARG A 87 0.90 -8.01 -11.28
N LEU A 88 0.33 -8.78 -10.36
CA LEU A 88 0.81 -8.88 -8.98
C LEU A 88 2.26 -9.35 -8.93
N THR A 89 2.60 -10.36 -9.73
CA THR A 89 3.99 -10.88 -9.84
C THR A 89 4.95 -9.78 -10.29
N CYS A 90 4.56 -8.96 -11.26
CA CYS A 90 5.35 -7.80 -11.68
C CYS A 90 5.53 -6.79 -10.53
N HIS A 91 4.45 -6.43 -9.84
CA HIS A 91 4.53 -5.48 -8.71
C HIS A 91 5.44 -5.99 -7.58
N ALA A 92 5.33 -7.26 -7.22
CA ALA A 92 6.17 -7.88 -6.20
C ALA A 92 7.64 -7.88 -6.61
N ARG A 93 7.95 -8.29 -7.85
CA ARG A 93 9.32 -8.29 -8.39
C ARG A 93 9.92 -6.89 -8.43
N SER A 94 9.17 -5.90 -8.90
CA SER A 94 9.63 -4.50 -8.94
C SER A 94 9.87 -3.95 -7.54
N MET A 95 8.99 -4.21 -6.57
CA MET A 95 9.18 -3.78 -5.19
C MET A 95 10.45 -4.39 -4.57
N VAL A 96 10.64 -5.71 -4.73
CA VAL A 96 11.84 -6.40 -4.22
C VAL A 96 13.09 -5.80 -4.86
N SER A 97 13.15 -5.69 -6.19
CA SER A 97 14.30 -5.12 -6.90
C SER A 97 14.60 -3.70 -6.45
N GLU A 98 13.60 -2.83 -6.37
CA GLU A 98 13.77 -1.42 -6.00
C GLU A 98 14.22 -1.30 -4.55
N TYR A 99 13.63 -2.07 -3.63
CA TYR A 99 14.08 -2.09 -2.24
C TYR A 99 15.49 -2.66 -2.10
N SER A 100 15.87 -3.73 -2.81
CA SER A 100 17.23 -4.28 -2.78
C SER A 100 18.27 -3.29 -3.31
N THR A 101 17.93 -2.43 -4.27
CA THR A 101 18.86 -1.39 -4.76
C THR A 101 19.12 -0.28 -3.75
N ILE A 102 18.13 0.03 -2.92
CA ILE A 102 18.21 1.11 -1.92
C ILE A 102 18.75 0.57 -0.59
N SER A 103 18.43 -0.68 -0.26
CA SER A 103 18.84 -1.36 0.95
C SER A 103 20.30 -1.83 0.85
N ARG A 104 21.17 -1.24 1.66
CA ARG A 104 22.62 -1.56 1.66
C ARG A 104 23.00 -2.89 2.33
N THR A 105 22.08 -3.55 3.04
CA THR A 105 22.34 -4.83 3.73
C THR A 105 21.08 -5.70 3.73
N SER A 106 21.10 -6.78 2.94
CA SER A 106 20.06 -7.81 2.96
C SER A 106 20.41 -8.87 4.02
N SER A 107 19.46 -9.16 4.91
CA SER A 107 19.57 -10.27 5.87
C SER A 107 19.23 -11.60 5.18
N GLN A 108 19.80 -12.71 5.66
CA GLN A 108 19.43 -14.06 5.19
C GLN A 108 17.92 -14.31 5.30
N GLU A 109 17.27 -13.82 6.37
CA GLU A 109 15.82 -13.93 6.55
C GLU A 109 15.05 -13.15 5.49
N MET A 110 15.55 -11.97 5.09
CA MET A 110 14.96 -11.16 4.03
C MET A 110 15.06 -11.89 2.69
N GLY A 111 16.25 -12.42 2.36
CA GLY A 111 16.45 -13.18 1.12
C GLY A 111 15.58 -14.44 1.05
N GLN A 112 15.36 -15.12 2.17
CA GLN A 112 14.45 -16.27 2.22
C GLN A 112 12.98 -15.84 2.01
N ALA A 113 12.54 -14.75 2.63
CA ALA A 113 11.19 -14.22 2.45
C ALA A 113 10.95 -13.74 1.00
N GLU A 114 11.93 -13.07 0.39
CA GLU A 114 11.90 -12.67 -1.03
C GLU A 114 11.77 -13.89 -1.95
N LYS A 115 12.55 -14.93 -1.70
CA LYS A 115 12.50 -16.18 -2.47
C LYS A 115 11.12 -16.84 -2.38
N LEU A 116 10.59 -17.04 -1.17
CA LEU A 116 9.29 -17.66 -0.95
C LEU A 116 8.15 -16.85 -1.59
N LEU A 117 8.24 -15.51 -1.54
CA LEU A 117 7.29 -14.63 -2.23
C LEU A 117 7.34 -14.84 -3.74
N MET A 118 8.54 -14.85 -4.34
CA MET A 118 8.69 -15.01 -5.80
C MET A 118 8.25 -16.40 -6.29
N GLU A 119 8.58 -17.46 -5.54
CA GLU A 119 8.11 -18.82 -5.81
C GLU A 119 6.58 -18.87 -5.83
N LYS A 120 5.92 -18.32 -4.81
CA LYS A 120 4.45 -18.30 -4.76
C LYS A 120 3.81 -17.41 -5.81
N CYS A 121 4.43 -16.30 -6.21
CA CYS A 121 3.96 -15.48 -7.33
C CYS A 121 3.98 -16.28 -8.65
N SER A 122 5.06 -17.03 -8.88
CA SER A 122 5.20 -17.91 -10.05
C SER A 122 4.18 -19.04 -10.03
N GLU A 123 3.99 -19.69 -8.88
CA GLU A 123 3.01 -20.75 -8.69
C GLU A 123 1.58 -20.26 -8.93
N LEU A 124 1.21 -19.10 -8.38
CA LEU A 124 -0.10 -18.49 -8.59
C LEU A 124 -0.33 -18.20 -10.08
N SER A 125 0.65 -17.63 -10.77
CA SER A 125 0.53 -17.34 -12.21
C SER A 125 0.33 -18.62 -13.02
N ALA A 126 1.11 -19.68 -12.73
CA ALA A 126 1.01 -20.96 -13.42
C ALA A 126 -0.32 -21.69 -13.16
N VAL A 127 -0.80 -21.74 -11.90
CA VAL A 127 -2.07 -22.41 -11.59
C VAL A 127 -3.26 -21.66 -12.19
N THR A 128 -3.23 -20.32 -12.15
CA THR A 128 -4.31 -19.50 -12.73
C THR A 128 -4.33 -19.54 -14.27
N GLU A 129 -3.17 -19.71 -14.91
CA GLU A 129 -3.08 -19.96 -16.36
C GLU A 129 -3.74 -21.30 -16.74
N ARG A 130 -3.43 -22.36 -16.00
CA ARG A 130 -4.05 -23.68 -16.20
C ARG A 130 -5.57 -23.62 -16.10
N CYS A 131 -6.12 -22.84 -15.16
CA CYS A 131 -7.57 -22.66 -15.04
C CYS A 131 -8.23 -22.09 -16.30
N LEU A 132 -7.51 -21.36 -17.16
CA LEU A 132 -8.08 -20.82 -18.40
C LEU A 132 -8.32 -21.91 -19.46
N GLN A 133 -7.61 -23.02 -19.36
CA GLN A 133 -7.66 -24.11 -20.33
C GLN A 133 -8.60 -25.25 -19.90
N VAL A 134 -9.15 -25.18 -18.68
CA VAL A 134 -10.02 -26.22 -18.12
C VAL A 134 -11.48 -25.91 -18.45
N GLU A 135 -12.11 -26.75 -19.25
CA GLU A 135 -13.54 -26.65 -19.59
C GLU A 135 -14.44 -27.31 -18.52
N ASN A 136 -13.89 -28.23 -17.73
CA ASN A 136 -14.65 -28.99 -16.74
C ASN A 136 -14.89 -28.16 -15.46
N GLU A 137 -16.14 -27.80 -15.20
CA GLU A 137 -16.55 -26.99 -14.05
C GLU A 137 -16.23 -27.64 -12.69
N HIS A 138 -16.35 -28.97 -12.58
CA HIS A 138 -16.02 -29.68 -11.35
C HIS A 138 -14.51 -29.59 -11.05
N VAL A 139 -13.67 -29.67 -12.09
CA VAL A 139 -12.22 -29.46 -11.94
C VAL A 139 -11.92 -28.02 -11.55
N LEU A 140 -12.57 -27.02 -12.16
CA LEU A 140 -12.42 -25.61 -11.79
C LEU A 140 -12.79 -25.34 -10.34
N LYS A 141 -13.84 -25.99 -9.81
CA LYS A 141 -14.22 -25.87 -8.41
C LYS A 141 -13.13 -26.37 -7.45
N SER A 142 -12.49 -27.50 -7.78
CA SER A 142 -11.32 -27.99 -7.03
C SER A 142 -10.12 -27.05 -7.15
N MET A 143 -9.86 -26.54 -8.36
CA MET A 143 -8.79 -25.56 -8.59
C MET A 143 -9.02 -24.23 -7.85
N LYS A 144 -10.27 -23.82 -7.63
CA LYS A 144 -10.61 -22.60 -6.86
C LYS A 144 -10.06 -22.68 -5.44
N ALA A 145 -10.20 -23.82 -4.77
CA ALA A 145 -9.63 -24.03 -3.44
C ALA A 145 -8.09 -23.96 -3.48
N CYS A 146 -7.45 -24.62 -4.45
CA CYS A 146 -6.00 -24.58 -4.63
C CYS A 146 -5.47 -23.15 -4.90
N VAL A 147 -6.18 -22.37 -5.74
CA VAL A 147 -5.83 -20.98 -6.04
C VAL A 147 -6.05 -20.08 -4.82
N SER A 148 -7.13 -20.32 -4.05
CA SER A 148 -7.43 -19.61 -2.79
C SER A 148 -6.33 -19.82 -1.76
N GLU A 149 -5.88 -21.07 -1.58
CA GLU A 149 -4.77 -21.44 -0.70
C GLU A 149 -3.46 -20.78 -1.17
N THR A 150 -3.12 -20.91 -2.46
CA THR A 150 -1.92 -20.31 -3.05
C THR A 150 -1.88 -18.80 -2.84
N LEU A 151 -3.02 -18.12 -3.06
CA LEU A 151 -3.17 -16.68 -2.87
C LEU A 151 -3.00 -16.29 -1.39
N SER A 152 -3.54 -17.09 -0.47
CA SER A 152 -3.43 -16.88 0.97
C SER A 152 -1.98 -17.01 1.44
N THR A 153 -1.28 -18.08 1.01
CA THR A 153 0.14 -18.28 1.31
C THR A 153 1.01 -17.17 0.70
N LEU A 154 0.72 -16.72 -0.51
CA LEU A 154 1.40 -15.58 -1.13
C LEU A 154 1.24 -14.31 -0.28
N GLY A 155 0.00 -14.04 0.18
CA GLY A 155 -0.29 -12.91 1.06
C GLY A 155 0.48 -12.97 2.39
N GLN A 156 0.65 -14.17 2.95
CA GLN A 156 1.47 -14.39 4.16
C GLN A 156 2.95 -14.09 3.92
N HIS A 157 3.56 -14.67 2.86
CA HIS A 157 4.96 -14.40 2.54
C HIS A 157 5.22 -12.93 2.22
N PHE A 158 4.30 -12.29 1.48
CA PHE A 158 4.37 -10.87 1.21
C PHE A 158 4.31 -10.03 2.50
N GLY A 159 3.38 -10.37 3.39
CA GLY A 159 3.24 -9.69 4.67
C GLY A 159 4.49 -9.83 5.55
N GLN A 160 5.07 -11.02 5.62
CA GLN A 160 6.32 -11.29 6.34
C GLN A 160 7.49 -10.47 5.77
N LEU A 161 7.64 -10.45 4.44
CA LEU A 161 8.69 -9.65 3.79
C LEU A 161 8.52 -8.16 4.11
N LEU A 162 7.29 -7.65 4.00
CA LEU A 162 7.00 -6.24 4.27
C LEU A 162 7.25 -5.89 5.75
N GLU A 163 6.90 -6.77 6.68
CA GLU A 163 7.17 -6.57 8.11
C GLU A 163 8.67 -6.53 8.41
N LEU A 164 9.45 -7.46 7.86
CA LEU A 164 10.91 -7.46 8.01
C LEU A 164 11.52 -6.17 7.45
N ALA A 165 11.10 -5.76 6.25
CA ALA A 165 11.60 -4.56 5.59
C ALA A 165 11.25 -3.29 6.37
N LEU A 166 9.99 -3.12 6.76
CA LEU A 166 9.56 -1.96 7.54
C LEU A 166 10.21 -1.90 8.92
N THR A 167 10.36 -3.04 9.60
CA THR A 167 11.02 -3.11 10.92
C THR A 167 12.46 -2.64 10.82
N ARG A 168 13.17 -3.07 9.77
CA ARG A 168 14.54 -2.63 9.51
C ARG A 168 14.63 -1.12 9.29
N GLU A 169 13.78 -0.55 8.44
CA GLU A 169 13.81 0.89 8.15
C GLU A 169 13.46 1.73 9.39
N VAL A 170 12.54 1.28 10.24
CA VAL A 170 12.26 1.94 11.53
C VAL A 170 13.46 1.86 12.46
N GLN A 171 14.13 0.71 12.56
CA GLN A 171 15.34 0.55 13.38
C GLN A 171 16.50 1.43 12.91
N VAL A 172 16.72 1.51 11.60
CA VAL A 172 17.75 2.39 11.01
C VAL A 172 17.44 3.85 11.31
N SER A 173 16.18 4.26 11.16
CA SER A 173 15.73 5.62 11.47
C SER A 173 15.95 5.96 12.96
N MET A 174 15.61 5.04 13.86
CA MET A 174 15.82 5.23 15.30
C MET A 174 17.30 5.28 15.71
N ALA A 175 18.16 4.51 15.02
CA ALA A 175 19.61 4.53 15.28
C ALA A 175 20.28 5.82 14.75
N GLN A 176 19.70 6.47 13.74
CA GLN A 176 20.15 7.78 13.26
C GLN A 176 19.63 8.93 14.16
N GLU A 177 18.42 8.81 14.71
CA GLU A 177 17.85 9.78 15.68
C GLU A 177 18.58 9.82 17.04
N THR A 178 19.46 8.85 17.35
CA THR A 178 20.34 8.95 18.54
C THR A 178 21.49 9.94 18.39
N GLU A 179 21.75 10.45 17.17
CA GLU A 179 22.66 11.59 16.96
C GLU A 179 21.93 12.93 16.82
N ASP A 180 20.65 12.97 16.41
CA ASP A 180 19.88 14.21 16.32
C ASP A 180 18.40 14.07 16.77
N THR A 181 18.07 14.87 17.79
CA THR A 181 16.85 15.02 18.59
C THR A 181 15.47 14.70 17.95
N VAL A 182 14.84 13.67 18.53
CA VAL A 182 13.46 13.11 18.46
C VAL A 182 12.29 14.12 18.32
N GLY A 183 11.32 13.84 17.43
CA GLY A 183 10.00 14.51 17.49
C GLY A 183 8.84 14.04 16.59
N VAL A 184 9.03 13.66 15.33
CA VAL A 184 7.90 13.76 14.35
C VAL A 184 7.46 12.44 13.68
N ILE A 185 8.25 11.36 13.71
CA ILE A 185 7.96 10.16 12.89
C ILE A 185 6.97 9.18 13.57
N ARG A 186 6.71 9.34 14.87
CA ARG A 186 5.93 8.37 15.67
C ARG A 186 4.43 8.32 15.32
N GLU A 187 3.82 9.36 14.75
CA GLU A 187 2.38 9.35 14.47
C GLU A 187 2.01 8.72 13.12
N GLY A 188 2.86 8.84 12.10
CA GLY A 188 2.61 8.32 10.75
C GLY A 188 2.71 6.78 10.64
N ALA A 189 3.73 6.21 11.28
CA ALA A 189 3.98 4.76 11.23
C ALA A 189 2.90 3.94 11.97
N PHE A 190 2.39 4.47 13.10
CA PHE A 190 1.31 3.83 13.85
C PHE A 190 -0.02 3.85 13.09
N SER A 191 -0.34 4.96 12.40
CA SER A 191 -1.57 5.09 11.62
C SER A 191 -1.61 4.12 10.42
N ASN A 192 -0.47 3.91 9.74
CA ASN A 192 -0.38 2.96 8.62
C ASN A 192 -0.37 1.50 9.07
N SER A 193 0.31 1.17 10.18
CA SER A 193 0.23 -0.18 10.77
C SER A 193 -1.19 -0.53 11.24
N ALA A 194 -1.97 0.46 11.70
CA ALA A 194 -3.37 0.29 12.08
C ALA A 194 -4.28 0.12 10.85
N ARG A 195 -3.97 0.78 9.72
CA ARG A 195 -4.69 0.60 8.44
C ARG A 195 -4.40 -0.77 7.79
N LEU A 196 -3.17 -1.27 7.88
CA LEU A 196 -2.81 -2.64 7.49
C LEU A 196 -3.50 -3.68 8.39
N ARG A 197 -3.60 -3.42 9.71
CA ARG A 197 -4.39 -4.25 10.64
C ARG A 197 -5.91 -4.20 10.39
N LYS A 198 -6.46 -3.06 9.94
CA LYS A 198 -7.86 -2.94 9.49
C LYS A 198 -8.15 -3.64 8.16
N CYS A 199 -7.14 -4.10 7.43
CA CYS A 199 -7.30 -4.98 6.27
C CYS A 199 -7.57 -6.45 6.65
N LYS A 200 -7.79 -6.73 7.95
CA LYS A 200 -8.43 -7.95 8.46
C LYS A 200 -9.89 -7.98 8.00
N MET A 201 -10.09 -8.30 6.72
CA MET A 201 -11.40 -8.43 6.11
C MET A 201 -12.06 -9.68 6.69
N ALA A 202 -13.25 -9.47 7.25
CA ALA A 202 -14.12 -10.48 7.85
C ALA A 202 -14.46 -11.60 6.86
N PHE A 203 -14.20 -12.84 7.27
CA PHE A 203 -14.99 -14.02 6.94
C PHE A 203 -15.49 -14.63 8.26
N PRO A 204 -16.70 -15.21 8.33
CA PRO A 204 -17.26 -15.66 9.60
C PRO A 204 -16.83 -17.12 9.86
N GLU A 205 -16.13 -17.38 10.97
CA GLU A 205 -16.15 -18.72 11.56
C GLU A 205 -16.46 -18.70 13.06
N THR A 206 -17.13 -19.77 13.44
CA THR A 206 -17.86 -20.04 14.68
C THR A 206 -16.95 -20.40 15.85
N HIS A 207 -17.10 -19.65 16.95
CA HIS A 207 -16.86 -20.02 18.35
C HIS A 207 -15.43 -20.34 18.86
N PRO A 208 -15.19 -20.10 20.17
CA PRO A 208 -13.96 -19.46 20.63
C PRO A 208 -13.08 -20.39 21.46
N LEU A 209 -11.78 -20.10 21.58
CA LEU A 209 -11.02 -20.30 22.82
C LEU A 209 -9.75 -19.43 22.84
N ARG A 210 -9.43 -18.98 24.07
CA ARG A 210 -8.37 -18.07 24.55
C ARG A 210 -6.97 -18.52 24.07
N THR A 211 -5.92 -17.70 23.92
CA THR A 211 -5.28 -16.82 24.93
C THR A 211 -4.16 -15.98 24.28
N THR A 212 -3.84 -14.84 24.90
CA THR A 212 -2.88 -13.77 24.56
C THR A 212 -1.43 -14.17 24.21
N ARG A 213 -0.98 -13.81 23.00
CA ARG A 213 0.42 -13.44 22.68
C ARG A 213 0.40 -12.54 21.44
N VAL A 214 1.09 -11.39 21.48
CA VAL A 214 1.19 -10.44 20.36
C VAL A 214 1.99 -11.09 19.23
N ARG A 215 1.30 -11.82 18.35
CA ARG A 215 1.78 -12.27 17.05
C ARG A 215 1.09 -11.42 15.99
N ALA A 216 1.85 -10.77 15.12
CA ALA A 216 1.35 -10.19 13.88
C ALA A 216 0.91 -11.34 12.96
N SER A 217 -0.26 -11.90 13.24
CA SER A 217 -0.89 -12.92 12.40
C SER A 217 -1.74 -12.18 11.38
N ILE A 218 -1.24 -12.04 10.15
CA ILE A 218 -2.08 -11.80 8.98
C ILE A 218 -2.86 -13.10 8.75
N CYS A 219 -3.95 -13.25 9.49
CA CYS A 219 -4.95 -14.28 9.25
C CYS A 219 -5.68 -13.89 7.96
N VAL A 220 -5.32 -14.55 6.85
CA VAL A 220 -6.22 -14.69 5.71
C VAL A 220 -7.09 -15.90 6.06
N GLU A 221 -8.30 -15.66 6.56
CA GLU A 221 -9.28 -16.74 6.73
C GLU A 221 -9.83 -17.17 5.36
N ALA A 222 -10.02 -18.48 5.25
CA ALA A 222 -10.30 -19.23 4.05
C ALA A 222 -11.66 -18.89 3.41
N VAL A 223 -11.67 -18.93 2.08
CA VAL A 223 -12.86 -19.29 1.27
C VAL A 223 -12.53 -20.55 0.51
#